data_AF-A0A1Q7ZVU4-F1
#
_entry.id   AF-A0A1Q7ZVU4-F1
#
_cell.length_a   1.000
_cell.length_b   1.000
_cell.length_c   1.000
_cell.angle_alpha   90.00
_cell.angle_beta   90.00
_cell.angle_gamma   90.00
#
_symmetry.space_group_name_H-M   'P 1'
#
loop_
_entity.id
_entity.type
_entity.pdbx_description
1 polymer ?
#
loop_
_entity_poly.entity_id
_entity_poly.type
_entity_poly.pdbx_seq_one_letter_code
_entity_poly.pdbx_strand_id
1 'polypeptide(L)'
;MPKRKERLTIKSREDEFETPDVQTRQRRDPQELKIYIKQLSKALKFIPLGSRAYYAVTGELLRASTQLRALMPASATSKGEH
;
A
#
# COMPACT_ATOMS: atom_id res chain seq x y z
N MET A 1 -24.05 0.86 -48.75
CA MET A 1 -23.89 1.52 -47.43
C MET A 1 -23.27 0.54 -46.44
N PRO A 2 -21.97 0.61 -46.10
CA PRO A 2 -21.36 -0.34 -45.18
C PRO A 2 -21.45 0.17 -43.73
N LYS A 3 -22.08 -0.62 -42.85
CA LYS A 3 -22.17 -0.35 -41.40
C LYS A 3 -20.78 -0.57 -40.77
N ARG A 4 -20.08 0.51 -40.42
CA ARG A 4 -18.85 0.46 -39.62
C ARG A 4 -19.21 0.06 -38.19
N LYS A 5 -18.71 -1.09 -37.73
CA LYS A 5 -18.79 -1.51 -36.32
C LYS A 5 -17.78 -0.68 -35.54
N GLU A 6 -18.27 0.25 -34.73
CA GLU A 6 -17.48 1.05 -33.81
C GLU A 6 -16.90 0.12 -32.73
N ARG A 7 -15.57 -0.04 -32.75
CA ARG A 7 -14.85 -0.92 -31.83
C ARG A 7 -14.74 -0.17 -30.51
N LEU A 8 -15.69 -0.43 -29.59
CA LEU A 8 -15.62 0.05 -28.22
C LEU A 8 -14.37 -0.53 -27.55
N THR A 9 -13.31 0.26 -27.48
CA THR A 9 -12.14 -0.03 -26.66
C THR A 9 -12.55 0.11 -25.20
N ILE A 10 -12.85 -1.02 -24.56
CA ILE A 10 -12.98 -1.10 -23.12
C ILE A 10 -11.60 -0.75 -22.57
N LYS A 11 -11.46 0.42 -21.93
CA LYS A 11 -10.26 0.74 -21.17
C LYS A 11 -10.14 -0.29 -20.06
N SER A 12 -9.11 -1.11 -20.12
CA SER A 12 -8.80 -2.08 -19.08
C SER A 12 -8.57 -1.32 -17.77
N ARG A 13 -9.27 -1.74 -16.72
CA ARG A 13 -9.16 -1.22 -15.34
C ARG A 13 -7.76 -1.36 -14.74
N GLU A 14 -6.89 -2.09 -15.41
CA GLU A 14 -5.51 -2.39 -15.02
C GLU A 14 -4.59 -1.15 -15.10
N ASP A 15 -4.96 -0.12 -15.85
CA ASP A 15 -4.12 1.07 -16.12
C ASP A 15 -4.21 2.17 -15.03
N GLU A 16 -5.17 2.06 -14.09
CA GLU A 16 -5.28 3.01 -12.96
C GLU A 16 -4.41 2.64 -11.76
N PHE A 17 -3.81 1.45 -11.75
CA PHE A 17 -3.04 0.94 -10.60
C PHE A 17 -1.51 1.01 -10.78
N GLU A 18 -1.01 1.49 -11.92
CA GLU A 18 0.44 1.55 -12.22
C GLU A 18 1.10 2.92 -11.95
N THR A 19 0.58 3.68 -10.99
CA THR A 19 1.39 4.75 -10.38
C THR A 19 1.33 4.66 -8.87
N PRO A 20 2.31 4.05 -8.18
CA PRO A 20 2.69 4.56 -6.86
C PRO A 20 3.37 5.90 -7.11
N ASP A 21 2.56 6.89 -7.48
CA ASP A 21 2.92 8.27 -7.67
C ASP A 21 3.56 8.76 -6.36
N VAL A 22 4.88 8.93 -6.40
CA VAL A 22 5.63 10.04 -5.79
C VAL A 22 5.13 10.56 -4.44
N GLN A 23 4.64 9.70 -3.54
CA GLN A 23 4.59 9.98 -2.10
C GLN A 23 5.94 9.66 -1.46
N THR A 24 7.00 10.02 -2.16
CA THR A 24 8.34 10.17 -1.63
C THR A 24 8.33 11.35 -0.66
N ARG A 25 8.54 11.05 0.64
CA ARG A 25 9.00 11.98 1.69
C ARG A 25 8.03 13.06 2.21
N GLN A 26 6.71 12.85 2.21
CA GLN A 26 5.92 13.61 3.19
C GLN A 26 6.21 13.03 4.59
N ARG A 27 6.65 13.87 5.54
CA ARG A 27 6.67 13.52 6.97
C ARG A 27 5.22 13.27 7.39
N ARG A 28 4.75 12.04 7.21
CA ARG A 28 3.41 11.62 7.64
C ARG A 28 3.33 11.74 9.15
N ASP A 29 2.23 12.31 9.64
CA ASP A 29 1.96 12.37 11.08
C ASP A 29 1.95 10.93 11.64
N PRO A 30 2.63 10.66 12.76
CA PRO A 30 2.51 9.38 13.46
C PRO A 30 1.07 8.89 13.66
N GLN A 31 0.09 9.78 13.85
CA GLN A 31 -1.31 9.40 13.98
C GLN A 31 -1.89 8.88 12.65
N GLU A 32 -1.62 9.57 11.55
CA GLU A 32 -2.02 9.13 10.21
C GLU A 32 -1.42 7.78 9.85
N LEU A 33 -0.14 7.54 10.18
CA LEU A 33 0.49 6.24 9.97
C LEU A 33 -0.18 5.12 10.77
N LYS A 34 -0.59 5.38 12.01
CA LYS A 34 -1.34 4.41 12.82
C LYS A 34 -2.69 4.06 12.18
N ILE A 35 -3.42 5.07 11.69
CA ILE A 35 -4.70 4.86 11.00
C ILE A 35 -4.49 4.07 9.72
N TYR A 36 -3.46 4.42 8.93
CA TYR A 36 -3.12 3.75 7.69
C TYR A 36 -2.77 2.27 7.92
N ILE A 37 -1.92 1.96 8.89
CA ILE A 37 -1.57 0.59 9.28
C ILE A 37 -2.83 -0.21 9.69
N LYS A 38 -3.75 0.39 10.44
CA LYS A 38 -5.02 -0.24 10.81
C LYS A 38 -5.88 -0.56 9.58
N GLN A 39 -5.95 0.36 8.62
CA GLN A 39 -6.71 0.15 7.37
C GLN A 39 -6.11 -0.97 6.53
N LEU A 40 -4.78 -1.00 6.35
CA LEU A 40 -4.10 -2.08 5.65
C LEU A 40 -4.33 -3.44 6.33
N SER A 41 -4.23 -3.49 7.66
CA SER A 41 -4.48 -4.70 8.44
C SER A 41 -5.92 -5.21 8.31
N LYS A 42 -6.89 -4.29 8.23
CA LYS A 42 -8.29 -4.64 7.99
C LYS A 42 -8.49 -5.14 6.56
N ALA A 43 -7.86 -4.50 5.58
CA ALA A 43 -7.95 -4.87 4.17
C ALA A 43 -7.40 -6.29 3.92
N LEU A 44 -6.30 -6.68 4.59
CA LEU A 44 -5.72 -8.02 4.45
C LEU A 44 -6.70 -9.16 4.71
N LYS A 45 -7.72 -8.97 5.55
CA LYS A 45 -8.74 -9.99 5.82
C LYS A 45 -9.62 -10.31 4.61
N PHE A 46 -9.70 -9.40 3.65
CA PHE A 46 -10.55 -9.51 2.46
C PHE A 46 -9.75 -9.79 1.18
N ILE A 47 -8.42 -9.89 1.28
CA ILE A 47 -7.55 -10.12 0.12
C ILE A 47 -7.14 -11.60 0.08
N PRO A 48 -7.35 -12.30 -1.05
CA PRO A 48 -6.92 -13.68 -1.20
C PRO A 48 -5.40 -13.84 -1.01
N LEU A 49 -5.01 -14.84 -0.22
CA LEU A 49 -3.60 -15.18 -0.01
C LEU A 49 -2.93 -15.52 -1.35
N GLY A 50 -1.68 -15.09 -1.52
CA GLY A 50 -0.90 -15.32 -2.73
C GLY A 50 -1.28 -14.43 -3.93
N SER A 51 -2.31 -13.58 -3.82
CA SER A 51 -2.64 -12.61 -4.86
C SER A 51 -1.62 -11.47 -4.94
N ARG A 52 -1.49 -10.82 -6.11
CA ARG A 52 -0.63 -9.62 -6.27
C ARG A 52 -1.01 -8.52 -5.28
N ALA A 53 -2.30 -8.35 -5.01
CA ALA A 53 -2.82 -7.40 -4.03
C ALA A 53 -2.38 -7.75 -2.60
N TYR A 54 -2.30 -9.04 -2.25
CA TYR A 54 -1.82 -9.47 -0.94
C TYR A 54 -0.37 -9.05 -0.71
N TYR A 55 0.50 -9.28 -1.69
CA TYR A 55 1.91 -8.89 -1.60
C TYR A 55 2.10 -7.37 -1.61
N ALA A 56 1.30 -6.63 -2.38
CA ALA A 56 1.34 -5.17 -2.38
C ALA A 56 0.95 -4.60 -1.00
N VAL A 57 -0.16 -5.06 -0.42
CA VAL A 57 -0.66 -4.56 0.88
C VAL A 57 0.27 -4.97 2.03
N THR A 58 0.82 -6.18 2.01
CA THR A 58 1.80 -6.62 3.01
C THR A 58 3.11 -5.83 2.92
N GLY A 59 3.59 -5.50 1.71
CA GLY A 59 4.74 -4.63 1.50
C GLY A 59 4.52 -3.20 2.04
N GLU A 60 3.36 -2.61 1.76
CA GLU A 60 3.01 -1.28 2.29
C GLU A 60 2.82 -1.29 3.82
N LEU A 61 2.28 -2.38 4.39
CA LEU A 61 2.14 -2.54 5.83
C LEU A 61 3.52 -2.54 6.53
N LEU A 62 4.48 -3.27 5.96
CA LEU A 62 5.86 -3.30 6.46
C LEU A 62 6.52 -1.92 6.37
N ARG A 63 6.34 -1.24 5.22
CA ARG A 63 6.88 0.11 4.99
C ARG A 63 6.32 1.12 6.00
N ALA A 64 5.00 1.18 6.15
CA ALA A 64 4.33 2.10 7.06
C ALA A 64 4.70 1.83 8.53
N SER A 65 4.81 0.55 8.92
CA SER A 65 5.23 0.16 10.27
C SER A 65 6.66 0.59 10.57
N THR A 66 7.55 0.49 9.58
CA THR A 66 8.94 0.96 9.69
C THR A 66 9.00 2.48 9.83
N GLN A 67 8.22 3.22 9.02
CA GLN A 67 8.11 4.67 9.13
C GLN A 67 7.59 5.11 10.50
N LEU A 68 6.56 4.45 11.02
CA LEU A 68 6.01 4.76 12.35
C LEU A 68 7.05 4.51 13.45
N ARG A 69 7.82 3.41 13.37
CA ARG A 69 8.89 3.10 14.32
C ARG A 69 10.03 4.14 14.27
N ALA A 70 10.35 4.64 13.08
CA ALA A 70 11.36 5.69 12.93
C ALA A 70 10.92 7.03 13.52
N LEU A 71 9.62 7.35 13.48
CA LEU A 71 9.06 8.59 14.04
C LEU A 71 8.74 8.52 15.53
N MET A 72 8.40 7.33 16.03
CA MET A 72 8.20 7.07 17.45
C MET A 72 9.29 6.13 17.95
N PRO A 73 10.51 6.62 18.23
CA PRO A 73 11.47 5.87 19.01
C PRO A 73 10.87 5.74 20.43
N ALA A 74 10.02 4.74 20.62
CA ALA A 74 9.73 4.24 21.95
C ALA A 74 11.10 3.87 22.54
N SER A 75 11.43 4.52 23.65
CA SER A 75 12.59 4.27 24.50
C SER A 75 13.05 2.82 24.44
N ALA A 76 14.27 2.61 23.95
CA ALA A 76 15.12 1.44 24.18
C ALA A 76 14.45 0.05 24.08
N THR A 77 14.50 -0.58 22.91
CA THR A 77 15.10 -1.93 22.89
C THR A 77 16.59 -1.73 22.66
N SER A 78 17.31 -1.59 23.76
CA SER A 78 18.76 -1.77 23.82
C SER A 78 19.15 -3.00 23.00
N LYS A 79 20.14 -2.83 22.12
CA LYS A 79 21.02 -3.92 21.69
C LYS A 79 21.57 -4.64 22.93
N GLY A 80 21.72 -5.96 22.82
CA GLY A 80 22.45 -6.84 23.73
C GLY A 80 21.94 -8.28 23.53
N GLU A 81 22.33 -8.98 22.47
CA GLU A 81 23.57 -9.77 22.32
C GLU A 81 23.41 -11.22 22.82
N HIS A 82 23.70 -12.14 21.89
CA HIS A 82 23.88 -13.60 22.01
C HIS A 82 22.64 -14.50 22.24
#